data_AF-A0A6A4DP46-F1
#
_entry.id   AF-A0A6A4DP46-F1
#
_cell.length_a   1.000
_cell.length_b   1.000
_cell.length_c   1.000
_cell.angle_alpha   90.00
_cell.angle_beta   90.00
_cell.angle_gamma   90.00
#
_symmetry.space_group_name_H-M   'P 1'
#
loop_
_entity.id
_entity.type
_entity.pdbx_description
1 polymer ?
#
loop_
_entity_poly.entity_id
_entity_poly.type
_entity_poly.pdbx_seq_one_letter_code
_entity_poly.pdbx_strand_id
1 'polypeptide(L)'
;MYVGELAPGSHVRVPELPCADRALKADPTFKNLLQHATATRLAPRIGAELSGSQLHELSDAQRDELALLVAERGVDFFRDQEIDIDQQLQLGRYYDPLYVHQNLGHPKEYPEVQVVENSVEGSERVLQRQAFDPDNVWHSDVSNERQPPPYTSFMVLMNPPVGGDTL
;
A
#
# COMPACT_ATOMS: atom_id res chain seq x y z
N MET A 1 13.39 -16.88 2.22
CA MET A 1 13.49 -18.18 1.53
C MET A 1 14.92 -18.28 0.97
N TYR A 2 15.77 -19.14 1.52
CA TYR A 2 17.14 -19.32 0.98
C TYR A 2 17.04 -20.24 -0.24
N VAL A 3 17.30 -19.68 -1.42
CA VAL A 3 17.42 -20.46 -2.65
C VAL A 3 18.91 -20.75 -2.81
N GLY A 4 19.29 -22.04 -2.80
CA GLY A 4 20.68 -22.46 -3.03
C GLY A 4 21.24 -21.97 -4.38
N GLU A 5 22.55 -22.10 -4.58
CA GLU A 5 23.23 -21.64 -5.79
C GLU A 5 22.53 -22.12 -7.08
N LEU A 6 21.97 -21.17 -7.81
CA LEU A 6 21.38 -21.41 -9.13
C LEU A 6 22.49 -21.43 -10.18
N ALA A 7 22.42 -22.38 -11.10
CA ALA A 7 23.34 -22.44 -12.23
C ALA A 7 23.23 -21.16 -13.10
N PRO A 8 24.32 -20.71 -13.75
CA PRO A 8 24.26 -19.55 -14.64
C PRO A 8 23.19 -19.76 -15.74
N GLY A 9 22.20 -18.88 -15.80
CA GLY A 9 21.09 -18.95 -16.75
C GLY A 9 19.86 -19.74 -16.28
N SER A 10 19.90 -20.38 -15.10
CA SER A 10 18.69 -20.90 -14.46
C SER A 10 18.07 -19.82 -13.57
N HIS A 11 17.06 -19.14 -14.07
CA HIS A 11 16.20 -18.31 -13.21
C HIS A 11 15.05 -19.20 -12.73
N VAL A 12 14.86 -19.30 -11.41
CA VAL A 12 13.60 -19.85 -10.88
C VAL A 12 12.51 -18.92 -11.38
N ARG A 13 11.61 -19.45 -12.22
CA ARG A 13 10.48 -18.67 -12.70
C ARG A 13 9.63 -18.33 -11.49
N VAL A 14 9.46 -17.02 -11.22
CA VAL A 14 8.54 -16.57 -10.18
C VAL A 14 7.16 -17.17 -10.51
N PRO A 15 6.56 -17.94 -9.58
CA PRO A 15 5.28 -18.58 -9.82
C PRO A 15 4.22 -17.51 -10.08
N GLU A 16 3.33 -17.76 -11.04
CA GLU A 16 2.19 -16.87 -11.24
C GLU A 16 1.12 -17.14 -10.18
N LEU A 17 0.76 -16.10 -9.45
CA LEU A 17 -0.35 -16.14 -8.51
C LEU A 17 -1.68 -15.92 -9.26
N PRO A 18 -2.74 -16.68 -8.95
CA PRO A 18 -4.07 -16.40 -9.48
C PRO A 18 -4.52 -14.99 -9.08
N CYS A 19 -4.91 -14.17 -10.05
CA CYS A 19 -5.47 -12.86 -9.79
C CYS A 19 -6.97 -12.99 -9.45
N ALA A 20 -7.38 -12.43 -8.31
CA ALA A 20 -8.77 -12.41 -7.85
C ALA A 20 -9.11 -11.06 -7.22
N ASP A 21 -9.29 -10.05 -8.07
CA ASP A 21 -9.59 -8.68 -7.67
C ASP A 21 -10.87 -8.60 -6.80
N ARG A 22 -10.73 -8.02 -5.60
CA ARG A 22 -11.80 -7.82 -4.62
C ARG A 22 -12.84 -6.81 -5.09
N ALA A 23 -12.44 -5.81 -5.87
CA ALA A 23 -13.37 -4.81 -6.41
C ALA A 23 -14.48 -5.44 -7.26
N LEU A 24 -14.21 -6.59 -7.91
CA LEU A 24 -15.20 -7.30 -8.72
C LEU A 24 -16.33 -7.95 -7.90
N LYS A 25 -16.19 -8.02 -6.57
CA LYS A 25 -17.20 -8.56 -5.64
C LYS A 25 -18.01 -7.46 -4.96
N ALA A 26 -17.63 -6.20 -5.15
CA ALA A 26 -18.26 -5.05 -4.51
C ALA A 26 -19.71 -4.84 -4.98
N ASP A 27 -20.53 -4.27 -4.09
CA ASP A 27 -21.77 -3.63 -4.51
C ASP A 27 -21.44 -2.22 -5.06
N PRO A 28 -21.70 -1.93 -6.35
CA PRO A 28 -21.32 -0.65 -6.96
C PRO A 28 -22.11 0.55 -6.42
N THR A 29 -23.12 0.32 -5.57
CA THR A 29 -23.83 1.39 -4.87
C THR A 29 -23.13 1.85 -3.59
N PHE A 30 -22.05 1.16 -3.18
CA PHE A 30 -21.30 1.40 -1.94
C PHE A 30 -22.16 1.41 -0.67
N LYS A 31 -23.28 0.68 -0.69
CA LYS A 31 -24.30 0.76 0.36
C LYS A 31 -23.81 0.27 1.72
N ASN A 32 -22.82 -0.62 1.76
CA ASN A 32 -22.29 -1.16 3.02
C ASN A 32 -21.21 -0.23 3.59
N LEU A 33 -20.32 0.27 2.73
CA LEU A 33 -19.22 1.17 3.08
C LEU A 33 -19.75 2.53 3.50
N LEU A 34 -20.65 3.11 2.70
CA LEU A 34 -21.19 4.46 2.93
C LEU A 34 -22.42 4.49 3.85
N GLN A 35 -22.77 3.36 4.47
CA GLN A 35 -23.85 3.32 5.45
C GLN A 35 -23.55 4.23 6.66
N HIS A 36 -22.28 4.23 7.09
CA HIS A 36 -21.79 4.96 8.25
C HIS A 36 -20.54 5.80 7.96
N ALA A 37 -20.00 5.71 6.74
CA ALA A 37 -18.86 6.49 6.30
C ALA A 37 -19.24 7.52 5.23
N THR A 38 -18.40 8.54 5.06
CA THR A 38 -18.54 9.54 3.99
C THR A 38 -17.27 9.54 3.14
N ALA A 39 -17.43 9.43 1.82
CA ALA A 39 -16.33 9.59 0.86
C ALA A 39 -16.37 10.98 0.22
N THR A 40 -15.33 11.78 0.48
CA THR A 40 -15.19 13.13 -0.08
C THR A 40 -14.16 13.13 -1.19
N ARG A 41 -14.53 13.54 -2.40
CA ARG A 41 -13.59 13.61 -3.53
C ARG A 41 -12.61 14.76 -3.34
N LEU A 42 -11.32 14.47 -3.45
CA LEU A 42 -10.26 15.48 -3.31
C LEU A 42 -9.92 16.16 -4.64
N ALA A 43 -10.01 15.43 -5.77
CA ALA A 43 -9.84 15.99 -7.09
C ALA A 43 -10.81 15.39 -8.14
N PRO A 44 -10.98 16.04 -9.31
CA PRO A 44 -11.96 15.59 -10.32
C PRO A 44 -11.74 14.19 -10.89
N ARG A 45 -10.53 13.64 -10.80
CA ARG A 45 -10.21 12.32 -11.38
C ARG A 45 -9.58 11.36 -10.37
N ILE A 46 -8.77 11.85 -9.45
CA ILE A 46 -8.02 11.06 -8.47
C ILE A 46 -8.38 11.47 -7.04
N GLY A 47 -8.21 10.58 -6.07
CA GLY A 47 -8.32 10.90 -4.66
C GLY A 47 -9.74 10.90 -4.11
N ALA A 48 -9.94 10.19 -3.01
CA ALA A 48 -11.03 10.44 -2.06
C ALA A 48 -10.55 10.35 -0.61
N GLU A 49 -11.17 11.09 0.30
CA GLU A 49 -10.99 10.92 1.74
C GLU A 49 -12.22 10.20 2.31
N LEU A 50 -12.00 9.08 3.00
CA LEU A 50 -13.05 8.34 3.69
C LEU A 50 -13.01 8.66 5.19
N SER A 51 -14.13 9.13 5.73
CA SER A 51 -14.31 9.43 7.15
C SER A 51 -15.47 8.65 7.76
N GLY A 52 -15.46 8.44 9.07
CA GLY A 52 -16.55 7.76 9.80
C GLY A 52 -16.44 6.22 9.85
N SER A 53 -15.28 5.65 9.48
CA SER A 53 -15.01 4.21 9.63
C SER A 53 -13.58 3.95 10.09
N GLN A 54 -13.40 2.87 10.85
CA GLN A 54 -12.10 2.31 11.21
C GLN A 54 -11.79 1.13 10.29
N LEU A 55 -10.65 1.17 9.61
CA LEU A 55 -10.27 0.16 8.62
C LEU A 55 -10.23 -1.28 9.19
N HIS A 56 -9.84 -1.43 10.46
CA HIS A 56 -9.76 -2.72 11.13
C HIS A 56 -11.14 -3.31 11.49
N GLU A 57 -12.20 -2.50 11.47
CA GLU A 57 -13.57 -2.91 11.81
C GLU A 57 -14.42 -3.24 10.58
N LEU A 58 -13.91 -2.97 9.37
CA LEU A 58 -14.67 -3.19 8.15
C LEU A 58 -15.07 -4.66 7.99
N SER A 59 -16.34 -4.90 7.68
CA SER A 59 -16.83 -6.19 7.21
C SER A 59 -16.28 -6.52 5.82
N ASP A 60 -16.35 -7.79 5.42
CA ASP A 60 -15.88 -8.22 4.10
C ASP A 60 -16.59 -7.48 2.95
N ALA A 61 -17.90 -7.25 3.06
CA ALA A 61 -18.64 -6.48 2.05
C ALA A 61 -18.13 -5.02 1.95
N GLN A 62 -17.80 -4.41 3.07
CA GLN A 62 -17.21 -3.06 3.10
C GLN A 62 -15.79 -3.05 2.54
N ARG A 63 -14.99 -4.11 2.79
CA ARG A 63 -13.64 -4.22 2.23
C ARG A 63 -13.65 -4.41 0.71
N ASP A 64 -14.57 -5.22 0.18
CA ASP A 64 -14.76 -5.36 -1.27
C ASP A 64 -15.19 -4.01 -1.89
N GLU A 65 -16.13 -3.29 -1.28
CA GLU A 65 -16.52 -1.93 -1.71
C GLU A 65 -15.38 -0.91 -1.59
N LEU A 66 -14.51 -1.05 -0.58
CA LEU A 66 -13.32 -0.21 -0.46
C LEU A 66 -12.33 -0.48 -1.61
N ALA A 67 -12.13 -1.74 -2.01
CA ALA A 67 -11.32 -2.06 -3.18
C ALA A 67 -11.88 -1.41 -4.46
N LEU A 68 -13.20 -1.39 -4.63
CA LEU A 68 -13.83 -0.71 -5.76
C LEU A 68 -13.64 0.81 -5.69
N LEU A 69 -13.77 1.42 -4.51
CA LEU A 69 -13.54 2.86 -4.34
C LEU A 69 -12.11 3.23 -4.73
N VAL A 70 -11.11 2.49 -4.23
CA VAL A 70 -9.70 2.68 -4.59
C VAL A 70 -9.50 2.50 -6.09
N ALA A 71 -10.12 1.49 -6.72
CA ALA A 71 -10.02 1.28 -8.16
C ALA A 71 -10.61 2.44 -8.99
N GLU A 72 -11.71 3.05 -8.53
CA GLU A 72 -12.34 4.20 -9.21
C GLU A 72 -11.63 5.53 -8.96
N ARG A 73 -10.99 5.67 -7.79
CA ARG A 73 -10.39 6.93 -7.32
C ARG A 73 -8.87 6.96 -7.41
N GLY A 74 -8.21 5.83 -7.63
CA GLY A 74 -6.77 5.66 -7.71
C GLY A 74 -6.07 5.64 -6.34
N VAL A 75 -6.49 6.51 -5.40
CA VAL A 75 -5.96 6.58 -4.05
C VAL A 75 -7.05 7.08 -3.10
N ASP A 76 -7.12 6.46 -1.91
CA ASP A 76 -8.01 6.86 -0.83
C ASP A 76 -7.22 7.20 0.43
N PHE A 77 -7.67 8.23 1.15
CA PHE A 77 -7.06 8.73 2.37
C PHE A 77 -7.97 8.48 3.57
N PHE A 78 -7.38 8.09 4.69
CA PHE A 78 -8.07 7.82 5.94
C PHE A 78 -7.39 8.63 7.04
N ARG A 79 -8.20 9.35 7.83
CA ARG A 79 -7.73 10.11 8.99
C ARG A 79 -8.12 9.40 10.27
N ASP A 80 -7.38 9.69 11.35
CA ASP A 80 -7.71 9.26 12.71
C ASP A 80 -7.99 7.75 12.84
N GLN A 81 -7.13 6.94 12.20
CA GLN A 81 -7.23 5.48 12.24
C GLN A 81 -6.52 4.95 13.48
N GLU A 82 -7.26 4.21 14.30
CA GLU A 82 -6.76 3.47 15.46
C GLU A 82 -6.44 2.03 15.02
N ILE A 83 -5.48 1.89 14.11
CA ILE A 83 -5.09 0.60 13.53
C ILE A 83 -3.62 0.29 13.87
N ASP A 84 -3.36 -0.92 14.35
CA ASP A 84 -1.99 -1.41 14.60
C ASP A 84 -1.40 -2.14 13.37
N ILE A 85 -0.13 -2.55 13.47
CA ILE A 85 0.58 -3.22 12.38
C ILE A 85 -0.12 -4.54 12.01
N ASP A 86 -0.52 -5.35 13.00
CA ASP A 86 -1.14 -6.65 12.75
C ASP A 86 -2.48 -6.52 12.03
N GLN A 87 -3.29 -5.55 12.44
CA GLN A 87 -4.56 -5.22 11.81
C GLN A 87 -4.37 -4.66 10.40
N GLN A 88 -3.36 -3.82 10.17
CA GLN A 88 -3.03 -3.34 8.83
C GLN A 88 -2.57 -4.48 7.91
N LEU A 89 -1.75 -5.40 8.42
CA LEU A 89 -1.34 -6.60 7.69
C LEU A 89 -2.54 -7.52 7.42
N GLN A 90 -3.47 -7.67 8.37
CA GLN A 90 -4.69 -8.45 8.19
C GLN A 90 -5.60 -7.83 7.12
N LEU A 91 -5.70 -6.50 7.06
CA LEU A 91 -6.38 -5.80 5.98
C LEU A 91 -5.70 -6.06 4.63
N GLY A 92 -4.37 -5.97 4.56
CA GLY A 92 -3.60 -6.26 3.34
C GLY A 92 -3.86 -7.69 2.82
N ARG A 93 -3.83 -8.69 3.71
CA ARG A 93 -4.11 -10.11 3.40
C ARG A 93 -5.51 -10.34 2.84
N TYR A 94 -6.45 -9.44 3.11
CA TYR A 94 -7.79 -9.52 2.52
C TYR A 94 -7.72 -9.28 1.00
N TYR A 95 -6.91 -8.32 0.56
CA TYR A 95 -6.81 -7.89 -0.83
C TYR A 95 -5.92 -8.80 -1.67
N ASP A 96 -4.74 -9.15 -1.19
CA ASP A 96 -3.79 -10.05 -1.88
C ASP A 96 -2.79 -10.63 -0.85
N PRO A 97 -2.14 -11.79 -1.10
CA PRO A 97 -0.89 -12.14 -0.46
C PRO A 97 0.05 -10.94 -0.23
N LEU A 98 0.56 -10.84 1.00
CA LEU A 98 1.49 -9.78 1.35
C LEU A 98 2.85 -10.00 0.68
N TYR A 99 3.35 -8.94 0.04
CA TYR A 99 4.64 -8.93 -0.63
C TYR A 99 5.76 -8.53 0.33
N VAL A 100 6.88 -9.26 0.30
CA VAL A 100 8.11 -8.90 1.04
C VAL A 100 9.03 -8.14 0.09
N HIS A 101 9.14 -6.83 0.30
CA HIS A 101 9.92 -5.95 -0.57
C HIS A 101 11.41 -6.33 -0.62
N GLN A 102 12.01 -6.28 -1.81
CA GLN A 102 13.39 -6.79 -2.01
C GLN A 102 14.49 -5.84 -1.53
N ASN A 103 14.22 -4.52 -1.53
CA ASN A 103 15.29 -3.52 -1.48
C ASN A 103 15.42 -2.77 -0.15
N LEU A 104 14.40 -2.78 0.71
CA LEU A 104 14.38 -1.96 1.94
C LEU A 104 14.41 -2.82 3.21
N GLY A 105 14.72 -2.18 4.33
CA GLY A 105 14.75 -2.84 5.63
C GLY A 105 13.35 -3.19 6.14
N HIS A 106 13.29 -4.30 6.88
CA HIS A 106 12.08 -4.80 7.51
C HIS A 106 12.26 -4.89 9.03
N PRO A 107 11.23 -4.57 9.82
CA PRO A 107 11.22 -4.91 11.24
C PRO A 107 11.38 -6.44 11.41
N LYS A 108 12.16 -6.86 12.41
CA LYS A 108 12.52 -8.27 12.63
C LYS A 108 11.31 -9.21 12.74
N GLU A 109 10.21 -8.73 13.32
CA GLU A 109 8.98 -9.49 13.54
C GLU A 109 7.95 -9.34 12.42
N TYR A 110 8.17 -8.39 11.50
CA TYR A 110 7.22 -8.03 10.44
C TYR A 110 7.93 -7.95 9.07
N PRO A 111 8.30 -9.10 8.47
CA PRO A 111 9.00 -9.11 7.18
C PRO A 111 8.17 -8.53 6.04
N GLU A 112 6.85 -8.51 6.13
CA GLU A 112 5.98 -7.88 5.12
C GLU A 112 5.84 -6.36 5.28
N VAL A 113 6.39 -5.79 6.35
CA VAL A 113 6.34 -4.34 6.61
C VAL A 113 7.62 -3.70 6.11
N GLN A 114 7.46 -2.65 5.32
CA GLN A 114 8.53 -1.80 4.83
C GLN A 114 8.52 -0.48 5.58
N VAL A 115 9.67 -0.08 6.13
CA VAL A 115 9.82 1.22 6.81
C VAL A 115 10.39 2.24 5.84
N VAL A 116 9.63 3.30 5.59
CA VAL A 116 10.09 4.49 4.87
C VAL A 116 10.48 5.55 5.90
N GLU A 117 11.79 5.73 6.08
CA GLU A 117 12.34 6.69 7.05
C GLU A 117 13.26 7.69 6.34
N ASN A 118 12.97 8.97 6.51
CA ASN A 118 13.82 10.09 6.10
C ASN A 118 14.15 10.96 7.31
N SER A 119 14.93 10.42 8.26
CA SER A 119 15.32 11.15 9.47
C SER A 119 16.46 12.13 9.23
N VAL A 120 16.49 13.20 10.03
CA VAL A 120 17.50 14.29 9.94
C VAL A 120 18.91 13.74 10.14
N GLU A 121 19.08 12.74 11.02
CA GLU A 121 20.37 12.10 11.31
C GLU A 121 20.95 11.36 10.08
N GLY A 122 20.10 10.89 9.17
CA GLY A 122 20.48 10.28 7.88
C GLY A 122 20.41 11.22 6.68
N SER A 123 19.92 12.46 6.88
CA SER A 123 19.49 13.35 5.79
C SER A 123 20.60 13.71 4.83
N GLU A 124 21.83 13.93 5.28
CA GLU A 124 22.92 14.31 4.38
C GLU A 124 23.26 13.18 3.38
N ARG A 125 23.28 11.92 3.83
CA ARG A 125 23.46 10.74 2.97
C ARG A 125 22.26 10.53 2.04
N VAL A 126 21.05 10.74 2.57
CA VAL A 126 19.80 10.59 1.80
C VAL A 126 19.72 11.67 0.73
N LEU A 127 19.94 12.94 1.05
CA LEU A 127 19.93 14.09 0.13
C LEU A 127 20.94 13.92 -1.01
N GLN A 128 22.13 13.38 -0.74
CA GLN A 128 23.12 13.08 -1.79
C GLN A 128 22.63 11.98 -2.75
N ARG A 129 21.82 11.03 -2.29
CA ARG A 129 21.15 10.03 -3.14
C ARG A 129 19.90 10.59 -3.82
N GLN A 130 19.14 11.47 -3.16
CA GLN A 130 17.85 11.98 -3.65
C GLN A 130 17.93 12.62 -5.03
N ALA A 131 19.08 13.23 -5.38
CA ALA A 131 19.31 13.76 -6.73
C ALA A 131 19.20 12.71 -7.85
N PHE A 132 19.30 11.42 -7.51
CA PHE A 132 19.25 10.29 -8.43
C PHE A 132 18.29 9.17 -7.96
N ASP A 133 17.48 9.43 -6.93
CA ASP A 133 16.65 8.41 -6.28
C ASP A 133 15.33 8.22 -7.05
N PRO A 134 14.99 6.99 -7.48
CA PRO A 134 13.72 6.71 -8.17
C PRO A 134 12.49 7.07 -7.32
N ASP A 135 12.61 7.10 -5.99
CA ASP A 135 11.48 7.42 -5.11
C ASP A 135 11.04 8.90 -5.24
N ASN A 136 11.92 9.79 -5.74
CA ASN A 136 11.62 11.21 -5.99
C ASN A 136 11.23 11.52 -7.43
N VAL A 137 10.92 10.49 -8.23
CA VAL A 137 10.36 10.65 -9.57
C VAL A 137 9.04 9.90 -9.69
N TRP A 138 8.23 10.26 -10.68
CA TRP A 138 7.00 9.54 -10.99
C TRP A 138 7.30 8.07 -11.30
N HIS A 139 6.75 7.17 -10.51
CA HIS A 139 6.92 5.73 -10.67
C HIS A 139 5.67 4.96 -10.24
N SER A 140 5.72 3.64 -10.46
CA SER A 140 4.82 2.67 -9.87
C SER A 140 5.68 1.58 -9.24
N ASP A 141 5.34 1.22 -7.99
CA ASP A 141 6.10 0.30 -7.17
C ASP A 141 6.34 -1.04 -7.87
N VAL A 142 7.59 -1.50 -7.83
CA VAL A 142 7.97 -2.87 -8.20
C VAL A 142 7.53 -3.26 -9.63
N SER A 143 7.41 -2.28 -10.53
CA SER A 143 7.02 -2.49 -11.93
C SER A 143 7.99 -3.35 -12.75
N ASN A 144 9.16 -3.67 -12.19
CA ASN A 144 10.10 -4.64 -12.74
C ASN A 144 9.70 -6.10 -12.51
N GLU A 145 8.74 -6.39 -11.61
CA GLU A 145 8.24 -7.74 -11.39
C GLU A 145 7.18 -8.15 -12.40
N ARG A 146 7.03 -9.47 -12.57
CA ARG A 146 6.03 -10.03 -13.49
C ARG A 146 4.59 -9.74 -13.04
N GLN A 147 4.37 -9.72 -11.72
CA GLN A 147 3.08 -9.39 -11.10
C GLN A 147 3.32 -8.31 -10.04
N PRO A 148 3.36 -7.03 -10.45
CA PRO A 148 3.52 -5.92 -9.51
C PRO A 148 2.36 -5.87 -8.50
N PRO A 149 2.58 -5.31 -7.29
CA PRO A 149 1.54 -5.17 -6.29
C PRO A 149 0.33 -4.38 -6.82
N PRO A 150 -0.90 -4.88 -6.66
CA PRO A 150 -2.10 -4.15 -7.06
C PRO A 150 -2.51 -3.06 -6.06
N TYR A 151 -2.06 -3.16 -4.80
CA TYR A 151 -2.36 -2.24 -3.72
C TYR A 151 -1.12 -1.97 -2.86
N THR A 152 -1.01 -0.74 -2.37
CA THR A 152 -0.08 -0.33 -1.31
C THR A 152 -0.87 0.28 -0.16
N SER A 153 -0.64 -0.18 1.07
CA SER A 153 -1.19 0.44 2.28
C SER A 153 -0.07 1.19 2.99
N PHE A 154 -0.22 2.50 3.13
CA PHE A 154 0.80 3.38 3.70
C PHE A 154 0.29 4.11 4.93
N MET A 155 0.99 3.96 6.06
CA MET A 155 0.67 4.63 7.32
C MET A 155 1.74 5.67 7.66
N VAL A 156 1.31 6.90 7.90
CA VAL A 156 2.18 7.97 8.35
C VAL A 156 2.34 7.89 9.88
N LEU A 157 3.51 7.44 10.34
CA LEU A 157 3.82 7.38 11.78
C LEU A 157 4.34 8.72 12.33
N MET A 158 5.04 9.48 11.50
CA MET A 158 5.61 10.78 11.85
C MET A 158 5.73 11.62 10.59
N ASN A 159 5.34 12.90 10.67
CA ASN A 159 5.56 13.86 9.60
C ASN A 159 6.18 15.16 10.14
N PRO A 160 6.89 15.93 9.31
CA PRO A 160 7.23 17.31 9.66
C PRO A 160 5.96 18.18 9.65
N PRO A 161 5.96 19.34 10.34
CA PRO A 161 4.82 20.24 10.36
C PRO A 161 4.47 20.81 8.97
N VAL A 162 5.44 20.84 8.04
CA VAL A 162 5.27 21.28 6.65
C VAL A 162 6.23 20.49 5.75
N GLY A 163 5.78 20.14 4.54
CA GLY A 163 6.55 19.39 3.55
C GLY A 163 6.41 17.86 3.71
N GLY A 164 6.91 17.11 2.72
CA GLY A 164 6.78 15.65 2.69
C GLY A 164 5.48 15.15 2.04
N ASP A 165 4.83 15.99 1.23
CA ASP A 165 3.66 15.59 0.45
C ASP A 165 4.04 14.46 -0.54
N THR A 166 3.12 13.52 -0.73
CA THR A 166 3.19 12.47 -1.76
C THR A 166 2.18 12.81 -2.86
N LEU A 167 2.59 12.74 -4.13
CA LEU A 167 1.81 13.12 -5.30
C LEU A 167 1.67 11.98 -6.29
#